data_AF-A0A7Y1ABK5-F1
#
_entry.id   AF-A0A7Y1ABK5-F1
#
_cell.length_a   1.000
_cell.length_b   1.000
_cell.length_c   1.000
_cell.angle_alpha   90.00
_cell.angle_beta   90.00
_cell.angle_gamma   90.00
#
_symmetry.space_group_name_H-M   'P 1'
#
loop_
_entity.id
_entity.type
_entity.pdbx_description
1 polymer ?
#
loop_
_entity_poly.entity_id
_entity_poly.type
_entity_poly.pdbx_seq_one_letter_code
_entity_poly.pdbx_strand_id
1 'polypeptide(L)'
;MADQSLHLLIELTAKARDIAARALAQSRTAEQLVINQLRTLDQYQQEYRQNLQLELAKDGMSPSALTNYRGFLQSLEEAVERAQKSLERHRKQVAHHQITWMAQWRKVNAIEALLSRRAQQVQVRAGRVEQRQMDELASQLRRRAAAFPTSIDSSL
;
A
#
# COMPACT_ATOMS: atom_id res chain seq x y z
N MET A 1 17.95 -21.97 13.05
CA MET A 1 18.51 -21.49 11.77
C MET A 1 17.43 -21.20 10.71
N ALA A 2 16.63 -22.18 10.25
CA ALA A 2 15.65 -21.96 9.17
C ALA A 2 14.45 -21.05 9.51
N ASP A 3 14.16 -20.84 10.80
CA ASP A 3 13.06 -19.98 11.27
C ASP A 3 13.47 -18.50 11.34
N GLN A 4 14.69 -18.23 11.82
CA GLN A 4 15.29 -16.88 11.83
C GLN A 4 15.50 -16.31 10.42
N SER A 5 15.89 -17.13 9.44
CA SER A 5 16.04 -16.68 8.05
C SER A 5 14.70 -16.32 7.40
N LEU A 6 13.60 -16.96 7.81
CA LEU A 6 12.26 -16.69 7.32
C LEU A 6 11.69 -15.41 7.95
N HIS A 7 11.91 -15.21 9.24
CA HIS A 7 11.49 -13.98 9.91
C HIS A 7 12.17 -12.74 9.31
N LEU A 8 13.49 -12.82 9.04
CA LEU A 8 14.24 -11.78 8.34
C LEU A 8 13.69 -11.50 6.94
N LEU A 9 13.28 -12.53 6.19
CA LEU A 9 12.69 -12.36 4.87
C LEU A 9 11.36 -11.59 4.93
N ILE A 10 10.53 -11.85 5.94
CA ILE A 10 9.28 -11.10 6.16
C ILE A 10 9.60 -9.64 6.44
N GLU A 11 10.51 -9.36 7.38
CA GLU A 11 10.88 -8.00 7.73
C GLU A 11 11.39 -7.22 6.52
N LEU A 12 12.27 -7.83 5.72
CA LEU A 12 12.80 -7.21 4.51
C LEU A 12 11.70 -6.93 3.47
N THR A 13 10.75 -7.85 3.30
CA THR A 13 9.66 -7.68 2.32
C THR A 13 8.60 -6.70 2.79
N ALA A 14 8.26 -6.69 4.08
CA ALA A 14 7.42 -5.67 4.70
C ALA A 14 8.05 -4.28 4.57
N LYS A 15 9.34 -4.15 4.87
CA LYS A 15 10.08 -2.89 4.70
C LYS A 15 10.07 -2.42 3.24
N ALA A 16 10.26 -3.32 2.28
CA ALA A 16 10.19 -3.00 0.85
C ALA A 16 8.78 -2.51 0.44
N ARG A 17 7.72 -3.16 0.93
CA ARG A 17 6.33 -2.71 0.73
C ARG A 17 6.10 -1.31 1.29
N ASP A 18 6.58 -1.04 2.49
CA ASP A 18 6.38 0.26 3.16
C ASP A 18 7.18 1.39 2.46
N ILE A 19 8.38 1.09 1.96
CA ILE A 19 9.13 2.01 1.10
C ILE A 19 8.33 2.32 -0.18
N ALA A 20 7.80 1.30 -0.86
CA ALA A 20 6.99 1.50 -2.06
C ALA A 20 5.70 2.29 -1.78
N ALA A 21 5.06 2.05 -0.64
CA ALA A 21 3.87 2.78 -0.20
C ALA A 21 4.17 4.27 0.03
N ARG A 22 5.29 4.57 0.70
CA ARG A 22 5.75 5.96 0.90
C ARG A 22 6.07 6.65 -0.43
N ALA A 23 6.75 5.98 -1.36
CA ALA A 23 7.04 6.52 -2.67
C ALA A 23 5.76 6.82 -3.48
N LEU A 24 4.76 5.95 -3.41
CA LEU A 24 3.45 6.17 -4.03
C LEU A 24 2.70 7.36 -3.40
N ALA A 25 2.73 7.47 -2.06
CA ALA A 25 2.11 8.60 -1.38
C ALA A 25 2.76 9.93 -1.77
N GLN A 26 4.10 9.98 -1.79
CA GLN A 26 4.86 11.16 -2.19
C GLN A 26 4.57 11.56 -3.64
N SER A 27 4.51 10.59 -4.58
CA SER A 27 4.20 10.92 -5.98
C SER A 27 2.78 11.42 -6.18
N ARG A 28 1.80 10.89 -5.43
CA ARG A 28 0.42 11.40 -5.44
C ARG A 28 0.33 12.82 -4.88
N THR A 29 1.04 13.11 -3.79
CA THR A 29 1.11 14.48 -3.27
C THR A 29 1.71 15.42 -4.31
N ALA A 30 2.79 15.02 -4.98
CA ALA A 30 3.42 15.83 -6.02
C ALA A 30 2.47 16.07 -7.22
N GLU A 31 1.72 15.05 -7.66
CA GLU A 31 0.67 15.20 -8.68
C GLU A 31 -0.38 16.22 -8.25
N GLN A 32 -0.87 16.11 -7.01
CA GLN A 32 -1.90 17.00 -6.48
C GLN A 32 -1.44 18.46 -6.40
N LEU A 33 -0.16 18.70 -6.07
CA LEU A 33 0.41 20.05 -6.08
C LEU A 33 0.34 20.68 -7.48
N VAL A 34 0.66 19.92 -8.52
CA VAL A 34 0.58 20.42 -9.91
C VAL A 34 -0.86 20.62 -10.36
N ILE A 35 -1.79 19.75 -9.96
CA ILE A 35 -3.23 19.95 -10.22
C ILE A 35 -3.71 21.24 -9.57
N ASN A 36 -3.31 21.50 -8.32
CA ASN A 36 -3.67 22.74 -7.63
C ASN A 36 -3.06 23.96 -8.32
N GLN A 37 -1.81 23.88 -8.77
CA GLN A 37 -1.17 24.95 -9.54
C GLN A 37 -1.94 25.26 -10.83
N LEU A 38 -2.37 24.24 -11.58
CA LEU A 38 -3.20 24.43 -12.78
C LEU A 38 -4.54 25.10 -12.47
N ARG A 39 -5.19 24.71 -11.37
CA ARG A 39 -6.43 25.35 -10.91
C ARG A 39 -6.21 26.83 -10.58
N THR A 40 -5.13 27.14 -9.88
CA THR A 40 -4.76 28.52 -9.56
C THR A 40 -4.52 29.33 -10.85
N LEU A 41 -3.81 28.78 -11.83
CA LEU A 41 -3.58 29.45 -13.12
C LEU A 41 -4.89 29.73 -13.87
N ASP A 42 -5.84 28.78 -13.87
CA ASP A 42 -7.16 28.96 -14.49
C ASP A 42 -7.97 30.06 -13.78
N GLN A 43 -7.99 30.05 -12.45
CA GLN A 43 -8.65 31.10 -11.66
C GLN A 43 -8.06 32.48 -11.93
N TYR A 44 -6.72 32.59 -11.93
CA TYR A 44 -6.03 33.84 -12.28
C TYR A 44 -6.38 34.31 -13.69
N GLN A 45 -6.50 33.40 -14.66
CA GLN A 45 -6.87 33.75 -16.03
C GLN A 45 -8.28 34.36 -16.09
N GLN A 46 -9.23 33.79 -15.35
CA GLN A 46 -10.61 34.25 -15.29
C GLN A 46 -10.72 35.62 -14.62
N GLU A 47 -10.09 35.78 -13.46
CA GLU A 47 -10.05 37.06 -12.72
C GLU A 47 -9.41 38.16 -13.57
N TYR A 48 -8.30 37.85 -14.25
CA TYR A 48 -7.61 38.80 -15.10
C TYR A 48 -8.45 39.23 -16.32
N ARG A 49 -9.17 38.30 -16.96
CA ARG A 49 -10.11 38.62 -18.05
C ARG A 49 -11.28 39.50 -17.60
N GLN A 50 -11.82 39.24 -16.42
CA GLN A 50 -12.91 40.07 -15.86
C GLN A 50 -12.45 41.50 -15.59
N ASN A 51 -11.27 41.66 -14.97
CA ASN A 51 -10.68 42.97 -14.73
C ASN A 51 -10.46 43.75 -16.04
N LEU A 52 -9.96 43.07 -17.08
CA LEU A 52 -9.76 43.66 -18.40
C LEU A 52 -11.09 44.16 -19.01
N GLN A 53 -12.14 43.34 -18.91
CA GLN A 53 -13.46 43.69 -19.45
C GLN A 53 -14.04 44.93 -18.77
N LEU A 54 -13.86 45.05 -17.45
CA LEU A 54 -14.28 46.22 -16.68
C LEU A 54 -13.50 47.49 -17.08
N GLU A 55 -12.20 47.37 -17.34
CA GLU A 55 -11.34 48.49 -17.72
C GLU A 55 -11.67 48.98 -19.14
N LEU A 56 -11.90 48.06 -20.08
CA LEU A 56 -12.38 48.37 -21.44
C LEU A 56 -13.75 49.06 -21.44
N ALA A 57 -14.65 48.70 -20.53
CA ALA A 57 -16.00 49.24 -20.46
C ALA A 57 -16.08 50.67 -19.90
N LYS A 58 -15.05 51.14 -19.17
CA LYS A 58 -15.05 52.46 -18.52
C LYS A 58 -14.45 53.56 -19.38
N ASP A 59 -13.16 53.47 -19.68
CA ASP A 59 -12.40 54.57 -20.31
C ASP A 59 -11.72 54.17 -21.63
N GLY A 60 -11.93 52.93 -22.09
CA GLY A 60 -11.14 52.36 -23.18
C GLY A 60 -9.69 52.07 -22.75
N MET A 61 -8.97 51.29 -23.55
CA MET A 61 -7.63 50.82 -23.17
C MET A 61 -6.52 51.57 -23.90
N SER A 62 -5.48 51.97 -23.16
CA SER A 62 -4.28 52.54 -23.78
C SER A 62 -3.51 51.48 -24.60
N PRO A 63 -2.77 51.88 -25.65
CA PRO A 63 -1.95 50.94 -26.44
C PRO A 63 -0.90 50.18 -25.61
N SER A 64 -0.37 50.81 -24.55
CA SER A 64 0.58 50.17 -23.63
C SER A 64 -0.08 49.09 -22.77
N ALA A 65 -1.29 49.34 -22.24
CA ALA A 65 -2.06 48.34 -21.50
C ALA A 65 -2.40 47.13 -22.37
N LEU A 66 -2.77 47.35 -23.64
CA LEU A 66 -3.02 46.30 -24.63
C LEU A 66 -1.78 45.43 -24.91
N THR A 67 -0.59 46.04 -24.92
CA THR A 67 0.68 45.34 -25.15
C THR A 67 1.07 44.50 -23.92
N ASN A 68 0.96 45.07 -22.72
CA ASN A 68 1.20 44.37 -21.46
C ASN A 68 0.26 43.16 -21.30
N TYR A 69 -1.01 43.34 -21.67
CA TYR A 69 -2.01 42.28 -21.68
C TYR A 69 -1.59 41.07 -22.52
N ARG A 70 -1.16 41.30 -23.76
CA ARG A 70 -0.71 40.23 -24.67
C ARG A 70 0.52 39.50 -24.13
N GLY A 71 1.50 40.25 -23.60
CA GLY A 71 2.70 39.66 -23.00
C GLY A 71 2.39 38.79 -21.79
N PHE A 72 1.51 39.26 -20.91
CA PHE A 72 1.09 38.48 -19.75
C PHE A 72 0.33 37.22 -20.16
N LEU A 73 -0.61 37.31 -21.10
CA LEU A 73 -1.33 36.13 -21.62
C LEU A 73 -0.38 35.07 -22.17
N GLN A 74 0.60 35.47 -22.97
CA GLN A 74 1.60 34.54 -23.50
C GLN A 74 2.36 33.86 -22.36
N SER A 75 2.82 34.62 -21.35
CA SER A 75 3.53 34.05 -20.20
C SER A 75 2.67 33.06 -19.40
N LEU A 76 1.36 33.30 -19.33
CA LEU A 76 0.39 32.46 -18.65
C LEU A 76 0.13 31.17 -19.43
N GLU A 77 -0.04 31.25 -20.74
CA GLU A 77 -0.19 30.09 -21.63
C GLU A 77 1.04 29.17 -21.54
N GLU A 78 2.24 29.75 -21.58
CA GLU A 78 3.49 28.99 -21.40
C GLU A 78 3.56 28.34 -20.01
N ALA A 79 3.10 29.03 -18.95
CA ALA A 79 3.06 28.47 -17.61
C ALA A 79 2.08 27.29 -17.50
N VAL A 80 0.90 27.41 -18.11
CA VAL A 80 -0.10 26.33 -18.19
C VAL A 80 0.46 25.14 -18.95
N GLU A 81 1.10 25.36 -20.11
CA GLU A 81 1.71 24.28 -20.89
C GLU A 81 2.80 23.55 -20.08
N ARG A 82 3.67 24.31 -19.38
CA ARG A 82 4.69 23.72 -18.49
C ARG A 82 4.06 22.89 -17.37
N ALA A 83 3.01 23.40 -16.74
CA ALA A 83 2.32 22.70 -15.66
C ALA A 83 1.59 21.44 -16.16
N GLN A 84 0.96 21.48 -17.34
CA GLN A 84 0.34 20.31 -17.97
C GLN A 84 1.37 19.22 -18.32
N LYS A 85 2.51 19.60 -18.92
CA LYS A 85 3.62 18.66 -19.17
C LYS A 85 4.15 18.06 -17.86
N SER A 86 4.23 18.87 -16.80
CA SER A 86 4.62 18.37 -15.49
C SER A 86 3.62 17.39 -14.90
N LEU A 87 2.32 17.68 -15.02
CA LEU A 87 1.24 16.81 -14.56
C LEU A 87 1.31 15.44 -15.22
N GLU A 88 1.55 15.40 -16.53
CA GLU A 88 1.69 14.14 -17.26
C GLU A 88 2.90 13.32 -16.77
N ARG A 89 4.03 13.97 -16.46
CA ARG A 89 5.18 13.28 -15.84
C ARG A 89 4.84 12.71 -14.47
N HIS A 90 4.16 13.49 -13.62
CA HIS A 90 3.76 13.04 -12.29
C HIS A 90 2.75 11.88 -12.35
N ARG A 91 1.80 11.91 -13.29
CA ARG A 91 0.87 10.80 -13.54
C ARG A 91 1.59 9.51 -13.91
N LYS A 92 2.56 9.58 -14.81
CA LYS A 92 3.42 8.44 -15.16
C LYS A 92 4.19 7.92 -13.94
N GLN A 93 4.73 8.81 -13.12
CA GLN A 93 5.42 8.46 -11.87
C GLN A 93 4.49 7.75 -10.88
N VAL A 94 3.27 8.26 -10.68
CA VAL A 94 2.25 7.64 -9.83
C VAL A 94 1.88 6.25 -10.34
N ALA A 95 1.64 6.09 -11.64
CA ALA A 95 1.33 4.80 -12.24
C ALA A 95 2.47 3.79 -12.03
N HIS A 96 3.72 4.23 -12.22
CA HIS A 96 4.89 3.39 -11.97
C HIS A 96 5.01 2.97 -10.50
N HIS A 97 4.90 3.91 -9.56
CA HIS A 97 4.93 3.60 -8.13
C HIS A 97 3.77 2.69 -7.69
N GLN A 98 2.60 2.83 -8.32
CA GLN A 98 1.44 1.96 -8.05
C GLN A 98 1.72 0.52 -8.46
N ILE A 99 2.31 0.29 -9.65
CA ILE A 99 2.72 -1.05 -10.10
C ILE A 99 3.74 -1.65 -9.12
N THR A 100 4.76 -0.87 -8.74
CA THR A 100 5.80 -1.32 -7.80
C THR A 100 5.21 -1.67 -6.43
N TRP A 101 4.33 -0.83 -5.89
CA TRP A 101 3.66 -1.10 -4.63
C TRP A 101 2.79 -2.37 -4.69
N MET A 102 2.02 -2.55 -5.75
CA MET A 102 1.21 -3.76 -5.95
C MET A 102 2.09 -5.03 -6.04
N ALA A 103 3.23 -4.95 -6.71
CA ALA A 103 4.17 -6.07 -6.78
C ALA A 103 4.73 -6.44 -5.40
N GLN A 104 5.14 -5.47 -4.59
CA GLN A 104 5.61 -5.72 -3.22
C GLN A 104 4.50 -6.26 -2.32
N TRP A 105 3.29 -5.72 -2.43
CA TRP A 105 2.12 -6.19 -1.68
C TRP A 105 1.82 -7.67 -1.99
N ARG A 106 1.80 -8.04 -3.28
CA ARG A 106 1.62 -9.45 -3.69
C ARG A 106 2.71 -10.36 -3.13
N LYS A 107 3.96 -9.91 -3.15
CA LYS A 107 5.10 -10.67 -2.61
C LYS A 107 4.96 -10.93 -1.11
N VAL A 108 4.61 -9.90 -0.33
CA VAL A 108 4.39 -10.02 1.12
C VAL A 108 3.27 -11.00 1.41
N ASN A 109 2.11 -10.85 0.76
CA ASN A 109 0.97 -11.74 0.97
C ASN A 109 1.28 -13.19 0.62
N ALA A 110 2.04 -13.43 -0.46
CA ALA A 110 2.45 -14.78 -0.83
C ALA A 110 3.33 -15.42 0.26
N ILE A 111 4.25 -14.66 0.84
CA ILE A 111 5.11 -15.12 1.94
C ILE A 111 4.28 -15.39 3.20
N GLU A 112 3.39 -14.48 3.57
CA GLU A 112 2.47 -14.63 4.72
C GLU A 112 1.58 -15.88 4.57
N ALA A 113 1.05 -16.14 3.37
CA ALA A 113 0.25 -17.33 3.09
C ALA A 113 1.06 -18.63 3.23
N LEU A 114 2.30 -18.66 2.71
CA LEU A 114 3.19 -19.82 2.86
C LEU A 114 3.53 -20.11 4.33
N LEU A 115 3.75 -19.05 5.11
CA LEU A 115 4.01 -19.13 6.54
C LEU A 115 2.82 -19.68 7.32
N SER A 116 1.63 -19.14 7.09
CA SER A 116 0.40 -19.61 7.72
C SER A 116 0.19 -21.10 7.46
N ARG A 117 0.39 -21.55 6.22
CA ARG A 117 0.31 -22.96 5.86
C ARG A 117 1.35 -23.82 6.59
N ARG A 118 2.58 -23.33 6.72
CA ARG A 118 3.64 -24.05 7.44
C ARG A 118 3.32 -24.17 8.93
N ALA A 119 2.84 -23.11 9.56
CA ALA A 119 2.42 -23.10 10.96
C ALA A 119 1.30 -24.13 11.21
N GLN A 120 0.29 -24.17 10.34
CA GLN A 120 -0.77 -25.17 10.39
C GLN A 120 -0.23 -26.61 10.27
N GLN A 121 0.70 -26.86 9.35
CA GLN A 121 1.31 -28.19 9.21
C GLN A 121 2.10 -28.62 10.45
N VAL A 122 2.81 -27.69 11.08
CA VAL A 122 3.53 -27.96 12.34
C VAL A 122 2.55 -28.31 13.45
N GLN A 123 1.48 -27.53 13.61
CA GLN A 123 0.44 -27.77 14.62
C GLN A 123 -0.25 -29.13 14.43
N VAL A 124 -0.60 -29.48 13.18
CA VAL A 124 -1.19 -30.79 12.87
C VAL A 124 -0.22 -31.94 13.19
N ARG A 125 1.07 -31.78 12.92
CA ARG A 125 2.08 -32.80 13.27
C ARG A 125 2.26 -32.94 14.77
N ALA A 126 2.30 -31.81 15.50
CA ALA A 126 2.40 -31.81 16.97
C ALA A 126 1.19 -32.53 17.59
N GLY A 127 -0.03 -32.18 17.18
CA GLY A 127 -1.25 -32.82 17.67
C GLY A 127 -1.30 -34.33 17.37
N ARG A 128 -0.80 -34.78 16.21
CA ARG A 128 -0.67 -36.22 15.91
C ARG A 128 0.32 -36.94 16.83
N VAL A 129 1.41 -36.29 17.23
CA VAL A 129 2.40 -36.85 18.16
C VAL A 129 1.81 -36.92 19.57
N GLU A 130 1.18 -35.84 20.03
CA GLU A 130 0.50 -35.80 21.33
C GLU A 130 -0.61 -36.85 21.43
N GLN A 131 -1.44 -36.98 20.40
CA GLN A 131 -2.48 -38.00 20.35
C GLN A 131 -1.90 -39.42 20.46
N ARG A 132 -0.83 -39.72 19.71
CA ARG A 132 -0.15 -41.02 19.80
C ARG A 132 0.39 -41.31 21.20
N GLN A 133 1.02 -40.32 21.83
CA GLN A 133 1.53 -40.47 23.21
C GLN A 133 0.40 -40.72 24.21
N MET A 134 -0.73 -40.02 24.07
CA MET A 134 -1.91 -40.24 24.92
C MET A 134 -2.51 -41.63 24.71
N ASP A 135 -2.63 -42.09 23.47
CA ASP A 135 -3.11 -43.42 23.13
C ASP A 135 -2.20 -44.53 23.71
N GLU A 136 -0.87 -44.33 23.65
CA GLU A 136 0.11 -45.22 24.24
C GLU A 136 -0.04 -45.31 25.76
N LEU A 137 -0.13 -44.18 26.46
CA LEU A 137 -0.36 -44.13 27.91
C LEU A 137 -1.68 -44.79 28.29
N ALA A 138 -2.77 -44.49 27.57
CA ALA A 138 -4.08 -45.11 27.79
C ALA A 138 -4.04 -46.63 27.56
N SER A 139 -3.27 -47.11 26.58
CA SER A 139 -3.07 -48.54 26.33
C SER A 139 -2.28 -49.21 27.47
N GLN A 140 -1.27 -48.53 28.03
CA GLN A 140 -0.46 -49.05 29.13
C GLN A 140 -1.29 -49.13 30.43
N LEU A 141 -2.07 -48.09 30.73
CA LEU A 141 -2.99 -48.09 31.87
C LEU A 141 -4.03 -49.21 31.76
N ARG A 142 -4.64 -49.39 30.58
CA ARG A 142 -5.57 -50.52 30.32
C ARG A 142 -4.90 -51.88 30.51
N ARG A 143 -3.68 -52.06 29.98
CA ARG A 143 -2.91 -53.31 30.17
C ARG A 143 -2.59 -53.58 31.64
N ARG A 144 -2.23 -52.54 32.42
CA ARG A 144 -2.00 -52.69 33.87
C ARG A 144 -3.29 -53.06 34.60
N ALA A 145 -4.40 -52.39 34.32
CA ALA A 145 -5.70 -52.71 34.92
C ALA A 145 -6.14 -54.15 34.62
N ALA A 146 -5.92 -54.63 33.38
CA ALA A 146 -6.22 -56.01 33.00
C ALA A 146 -5.28 -57.05 33.62
N ALA A 147 -4.05 -56.65 33.97
CA ALA A 147 -3.06 -57.52 34.62
C ALA A 147 -3.26 -57.67 36.14
N PHE A 148 -4.18 -56.91 36.75
CA PHE A 148 -4.64 -57.12 38.11
C PHE A 148 -6.02 -57.80 38.08
N PRO A 149 -6.12 -59.14 37.97
CA PRO A 149 -7.37 -59.81 38.19
C PRO A 149 -7.77 -59.56 39.64
N THR A 150 -8.96 -58.98 39.85
CA THR A 150 -9.63 -58.95 41.13
C THR A 150 -10.03 -60.39 41.45
N SER A 151 -9.11 -61.15 42.05
CA SER A 151 -9.46 -62.37 42.78
C SER A 151 -10.18 -61.95 44.06
N ILE A 152 -11.43 -61.51 43.94
CA ILE A 152 -12.37 -61.57 45.05
C ILE A 152 -12.96 -62.97 44.96
N ASP A 153 -12.29 -63.87 45.67
CA ASP A 153 -12.74 -65.23 45.92
C ASP A 153 -14.16 -65.16 46.50
N SER A 154 -15.13 -65.59 45.71
CA SER A 154 -16.52 -65.77 46.13
C SER A 154 -16.70 -67.23 46.49
N SER A 155 -16.45 -67.57 47.75
CA SER A 155 -16.84 -68.87 48.29
C SER A 155 -17.08 -68.77 49.80
N LEU A 156 -18.37 -68.95 50.15
CA LEU A 156 -18.98 -69.45 51.40
C LEU A 156 -18.64 -68.75 52.73
#